data_AF-A0AAV2RH09-F1
#
_entry.id   AF-A0AAV2RH09-F1
#
_cell.length_a   1.000
_cell.length_b   1.000
_cell.length_c   1.000
_cell.angle_alpha   90.00
_cell.angle_beta   90.00
_cell.angle_gamma   90.00
#
_symmetry.space_group_name_H-M   'P 1'
#
loop_
_entity.id
_entity.type
_entity.pdbx_description
1 polymer ?
#
loop_
_entity_poly.entity_id
_entity_poly.type
_entity_poly.pdbx_seq_one_letter_code
_entity_poly.pdbx_strand_id
1 'polypeptide(L)'
;MDHFMITAFHNICMTLLVSRLLFAGDGLMQAHLTSMAFLMSGCTTLVQATIGSRLPVYQGGQLAVVLPLAALSQAVKYASTDGNMHTTNATIQECSPVVSEVRTSIVISAIVQQLLGLTGLMSMLLPWITPLVIAPTVALIGFSLYEMVAIMAATHWPIALSTACLSVILILYIGELSIPCWSNQNSSMEHININLTPHFRVFVVLLLMWGLCSVLTSVGVLEDLTMTRADNTTTFLHEAPWFTIPKLALCWSSPSAAGVAAMLIAVLASTIEGFTNYYDAARILSITYPPAHTVNRGMGVEGLGTMLS
;
A
#
# COMPACT_ATOMS: atom_id res chain seq x y z
N MET A 1 -13.64 -2.16 -13.82
CA MET A 1 -13.67 -2.57 -12.40
C MET A 1 -12.43 -3.36 -12.02
N ASP A 2 -11.92 -4.21 -12.91
CA ASP A 2 -10.77 -5.08 -12.62
C ASP A 2 -9.50 -4.33 -12.18
N HIS A 3 -9.12 -3.25 -12.88
CA HIS A 3 -7.97 -2.41 -12.48
C HIS A 3 -8.10 -1.84 -11.07
N PHE A 4 -9.28 -1.33 -10.72
CA PHE A 4 -9.54 -0.76 -9.38
C PHE A 4 -9.41 -1.83 -8.29
N MET A 5 -9.91 -3.04 -8.54
CA MET A 5 -9.91 -4.11 -7.53
C MET A 5 -8.48 -4.59 -7.21
N ILE A 6 -7.62 -4.65 -8.22
CA ILE A 6 -6.20 -5.01 -8.07
C ILE A 6 -5.46 -3.97 -7.24
N THR A 7 -5.62 -2.69 -7.60
CA THR A 7 -4.93 -1.59 -6.95
C THR A 7 -5.46 -1.32 -5.54
N ALA A 8 -6.74 -1.61 -5.31
CA ALA A 8 -7.37 -1.51 -4.01
C ALA A 8 -6.78 -2.48 -3.00
N PHE A 9 -6.51 -3.73 -3.41
CA PHE A 9 -5.88 -4.70 -2.52
C PHE A 9 -4.51 -4.23 -2.03
N HIS A 10 -3.66 -3.76 -2.95
CA HIS A 10 -2.34 -3.24 -2.62
C HIS A 10 -2.41 -2.06 -1.64
N ASN A 11 -3.27 -1.09 -1.92
CA ASN A 11 -3.48 0.06 -1.03
C ASN A 11 -3.99 -0.33 0.36
N ILE A 12 -4.92 -1.27 0.45
CA ILE A 12 -5.43 -1.78 1.73
C ILE A 12 -4.28 -2.41 2.51
N CYS A 13 -3.51 -3.32 1.89
CA CYS A 13 -2.38 -3.96 2.57
C CYS A 13 -1.37 -2.95 3.12
N MET A 14 -1.02 -1.95 2.30
CA MET A 14 -0.08 -0.90 2.69
C MET A 14 -0.58 -0.05 3.86
N THR A 15 -1.83 0.40 3.80
CA THR A 15 -2.44 1.24 4.85
C THR A 15 -2.64 0.47 6.14
N LEU A 16 -2.99 -0.83 6.08
CA LEU A 16 -3.02 -1.71 7.25
C LEU A 16 -1.65 -1.79 7.92
N LEU A 17 -0.59 -1.98 7.14
CA LEU A 17 0.76 -2.10 7.64
C LEU A 17 1.25 -0.79 8.28
N VAL A 18 1.07 0.33 7.58
CA VAL A 18 1.40 1.67 8.09
C VAL A 18 0.62 2.01 9.36
N SER A 19 -0.68 1.71 9.39
CA SER A 19 -1.53 1.96 10.56
C SER A 19 -1.06 1.16 11.78
N ARG A 20 -0.59 -0.08 11.60
CA ARG A 20 -0.03 -0.88 12.70
C ARG A 20 1.26 -0.29 13.24
N LEU A 21 2.14 0.21 12.38
CA LEU A 21 3.41 0.81 12.79
C LEU A 21 3.21 2.13 13.56
N LEU A 22 2.29 2.97 13.09
CA LEU A 22 2.06 4.31 13.63
C LEU A 22 1.08 4.35 14.81
N PHE A 23 -0.04 3.63 14.70
CA PHE A 23 -1.20 3.75 15.60
C PHE A 23 -1.50 2.47 16.39
N ALA A 24 -0.56 1.51 16.43
CA ALA A 24 -0.70 0.25 17.17
C ALA A 24 -1.97 -0.57 16.85
N GLY A 25 -2.63 -0.31 15.71
CA GLY A 25 -3.82 -1.04 15.27
C GLY A 25 -5.16 -0.42 15.66
N ASP A 26 -5.23 0.88 16.00
CA ASP A 26 -6.50 1.59 16.18
C ASP A 26 -7.38 1.49 14.91
N GLY A 27 -8.49 0.75 15.00
CA GLY A 27 -9.35 0.43 13.85
C GLY A 27 -10.02 1.66 13.21
N LEU A 28 -10.35 2.68 14.00
CA LEU A 28 -10.92 3.93 13.50
C LEU A 28 -9.89 4.74 12.69
N MET A 29 -8.67 4.87 13.20
CA MET A 29 -7.58 5.59 12.50
C MET A 29 -7.17 4.84 11.24
N GLN A 30 -7.18 3.51 11.27
CA GLN A 30 -6.97 2.66 10.10
C GLN A 30 -8.03 2.91 9.02
N ALA A 31 -9.31 3.00 9.39
CA ALA A 31 -10.39 3.30 8.45
C ALA A 31 -10.24 4.70 7.83
N HIS A 32 -9.86 5.70 8.63
CA HIS A 32 -9.56 7.04 8.10
C HIS A 32 -8.36 7.05 7.15
N LEU A 33 -7.25 6.38 7.52
CA LEU A 33 -6.04 6.30 6.69
C LEU A 33 -6.30 5.57 5.37
N THR A 34 -7.02 4.44 5.42
CA THR A 34 -7.40 3.68 4.21
C THR A 34 -8.26 4.55 3.28
N SER A 35 -9.29 5.22 3.79
CA SER A 35 -10.14 6.12 3.00
C SER A 35 -9.35 7.28 2.38
N MET A 36 -8.44 7.90 3.15
CA MET A 36 -7.60 8.99 2.65
C MET A 36 -6.63 8.49 1.57
N ALA A 37 -5.98 7.36 1.79
CA ALA A 37 -5.07 6.77 0.81
C ALA A 37 -5.76 6.45 -0.51
N PHE A 38 -7.00 5.94 -0.48
CA PHE A 38 -7.79 5.72 -1.70
C PHE A 38 -8.14 7.00 -2.44
N LEU A 39 -8.56 8.04 -1.71
CA LEU A 39 -8.88 9.32 -2.30
C LEU A 39 -7.63 9.95 -2.94
N MET A 40 -6.53 9.97 -2.21
CA MET A 40 -5.27 10.55 -2.67
C MET A 40 -4.67 9.73 -3.82
N SER A 41 -4.66 8.40 -3.76
CA SER A 41 -4.22 7.55 -4.87
C SER A 41 -5.04 7.78 -6.14
N GLY A 42 -6.36 7.99 -6.00
CA GLY A 42 -7.22 8.36 -7.13
C GLY A 42 -6.85 9.71 -7.72
N CYS A 43 -6.72 10.75 -6.88
CA CYS A 43 -6.33 12.09 -7.30
C CYS A 43 -4.95 12.10 -7.97
N THR A 44 -3.94 11.47 -7.37
CA THR A 44 -2.58 11.43 -7.91
C THR A 44 -2.50 10.62 -9.20
N THR A 45 -3.23 9.51 -9.32
CA THR A 45 -3.34 8.75 -10.57
C THR A 45 -3.98 9.60 -11.68
N LEU A 46 -5.01 10.40 -11.38
CA LEU A 46 -5.61 11.32 -12.36
C LEU A 46 -4.62 12.40 -12.82
N VAL A 47 -3.87 13.00 -11.87
CA VAL A 47 -2.84 13.99 -12.21
C VAL A 47 -1.71 13.34 -13.02
N GLN A 48 -1.33 12.10 -12.71
CA GLN A 48 -0.32 11.35 -13.43
C GLN A 48 -0.73 11.02 -14.87
N ALA A 49 -1.99 10.60 -15.06
CA ALA A 49 -2.55 10.27 -16.36
C ALA A 49 -2.78 11.52 -17.25
N THR A 50 -2.99 12.70 -16.66
CA THR A 50 -3.28 13.94 -17.41
C THR A 50 -2.02 14.80 -17.66
N ILE A 51 -1.31 15.14 -16.59
CA ILE A 51 -0.18 16.09 -16.60
C ILE A 51 1.17 15.37 -16.56
N GLY A 52 1.26 14.24 -15.87
CA GLY A 52 2.49 13.48 -15.64
C GLY A 52 3.00 12.73 -16.88
N SER A 53 3.17 11.42 -16.76
CA SER A 53 3.67 10.58 -17.84
C SER A 53 2.65 10.31 -18.95
N ARG A 54 1.35 10.57 -18.69
CA ARG A 54 0.23 10.23 -19.59
C ARG A 54 0.12 8.74 -19.92
N LEU A 55 0.84 7.92 -19.19
CA LEU A 55 0.69 6.47 -19.22
C LEU A 55 -0.35 6.06 -18.17
N PRO A 56 -1.12 4.99 -18.43
CA PRO A 56 -2.08 4.46 -17.46
C PRO A 56 -1.33 3.72 -16.34
N VAL A 57 -0.58 4.46 -15.53
CA VAL A 57 0.16 3.97 -14.37
C VAL A 57 -0.58 4.40 -13.11
N TYR A 58 -0.91 3.40 -12.29
CA TYR A 58 -1.52 3.61 -10.99
C TYR A 58 -0.51 4.16 -9.99
N GLN A 59 -0.91 5.20 -9.24
CA GLN A 59 -0.13 5.78 -8.16
C GLN A 59 -0.75 5.39 -6.83
N GLY A 60 0.02 4.74 -5.95
CA GLY A 60 -0.45 4.24 -4.65
C GLY A 60 0.68 4.10 -3.64
N GLY A 61 0.39 3.50 -2.48
CA GLY A 61 1.36 3.34 -1.40
C GLY A 61 2.57 2.50 -1.82
N GLN A 62 3.78 2.96 -1.48
CA GLN A 62 5.04 2.34 -1.93
C GLN A 62 5.65 1.45 -0.83
N LEU A 63 5.95 0.19 -1.15
CA LEU A 63 6.52 -0.78 -0.20
C LEU A 63 7.88 -0.33 0.35
N ALA A 64 8.66 0.42 -0.44
CA ALA A 64 9.95 0.96 -0.05
C ALA A 64 9.90 1.88 1.19
N VAL A 65 8.75 2.49 1.48
CA VAL A 65 8.57 3.41 2.62
C VAL A 65 8.38 2.69 3.95
N VAL A 66 7.92 1.43 3.92
CA VAL A 66 7.53 0.68 5.13
C VAL A 66 8.70 0.44 6.08
N LEU A 67 9.85 0.01 5.55
CA LEU A 67 11.00 -0.34 6.38
C LEU A 67 11.59 0.92 7.06
N PRO A 68 11.87 2.02 6.34
CA PRO A 68 12.27 3.29 6.94
C PRO A 68 11.25 3.82 7.95
N LEU A 69 9.95 3.61 7.68
CA LEU A 69 8.88 4.01 8.59
C LEU A 69 8.93 3.24 9.91
N ALA A 70 9.11 1.91 9.82
CA ALA A 70 9.24 1.07 11.01
C ALA A 70 10.44 1.49 11.86
N ALA A 71 11.61 1.66 11.24
CA ALA A 71 12.83 2.09 11.92
C ALA A 71 12.68 3.47 12.58
N LEU A 72 12.10 4.44 11.86
CA LEU A 72 11.85 5.78 12.39
C LEU A 72 10.86 5.75 13.55
N SER A 73 9.78 4.98 13.43
CA SER A 73 8.78 4.88 14.50
C SER A 73 9.36 4.31 15.80
N GLN A 74 10.30 3.36 15.70
CA GLN A 74 10.99 2.79 16.86
C GLN A 74 11.98 3.79 17.47
N ALA A 75 12.74 4.50 16.64
CA ALA A 75 13.70 5.51 17.09
C ALA A 75 13.02 6.65 17.87
N VAL A 76 11.90 7.17 17.36
CA VAL A 76 11.15 8.25 18.01
C VAL A 76 10.49 7.78 19.30
N LYS A 77 9.93 6.56 19.31
CA LYS A 77 9.38 5.96 20.55
C LYS A 77 10.45 5.83 21.62
N TYR A 78 11.64 5.34 21.26
CA TYR A 78 12.78 5.22 22.18
C TYR A 78 13.21 6.57 22.76
N ALA A 79 13.36 7.60 21.90
CA ALA A 79 13.71 8.95 22.33
C ALA A 79 12.64 9.61 23.22
N SER A 80 11.36 9.26 23.02
CA SER A 80 10.24 9.79 23.81
C SER A 80 10.15 9.15 25.20
N THR A 81 10.65 7.92 25.39
CA THR A 81 10.65 7.24 26.71
C THR A 81 11.60 7.87 27.73
N ASP A 82 12.63 8.61 27.29
CA ASP A 82 13.52 9.35 28.20
C ASP A 82 12.92 10.67 28.72
N GLY A 83 11.75 11.08 28.19
CA GLY A 83 11.00 12.25 28.64
C GLY A 83 9.64 11.87 29.21
N ASN A 84 9.39 12.18 30.49
CA ASN A 84 8.09 12.05 31.15
C ASN A 84 6.98 12.88 30.46
N MET A 85 6.40 12.39 29.37
CA MET A 85 5.15 12.91 28.80
C MET A 85 4.14 11.79 28.60
N HIS A 86 3.50 11.39 29.69
CA HIS A 86 2.17 10.79 29.64
C HIS A 86 1.19 11.84 29.11
N THR A 87 0.69 11.66 27.90
CA THR A 87 -0.50 12.39 27.44
C THR A 87 -1.53 11.41 26.90
N THR A 88 -2.44 11.04 27.78
CA THR A 88 -3.73 10.43 27.48
C THR A 88 -4.64 11.50 26.86
N ASN A 89 -5.00 11.37 25.58
CA ASN A 89 -6.27 11.82 24.98
C ASN A 89 -6.28 11.49 23.48
N ALA A 90 -7.38 10.93 22.98
CA ALA A 90 -7.51 10.41 21.60
C ALA A 90 -7.31 11.46 20.48
N THR A 91 -7.44 12.76 20.77
CA THR A 91 -7.14 13.85 19.82
C THR A 91 -5.64 14.11 19.62
N ILE A 92 -4.79 13.55 20.49
CA ILE A 92 -3.32 13.67 20.44
C ILE A 92 -2.71 12.60 19.49
N GLN A 93 -3.48 11.56 19.13
CA GLN A 93 -3.02 10.42 18.32
C GLN A 93 -2.60 10.86 16.89
N GLU A 94 -3.38 11.71 16.22
CA GLU A 94 -3.10 12.21 14.85
C GLU A 94 -1.87 13.11 14.76
N CYS A 95 -1.49 13.72 15.89
CA CYS A 95 -0.37 14.66 16.03
C CYS A 95 0.72 14.10 16.95
N SER A 96 0.78 12.76 17.08
CA SER A 96 1.84 12.14 17.86
C SER A 96 3.22 12.57 17.32
N PRO A 97 4.25 12.65 18.17
CA PRO A 97 5.59 13.05 17.74
C PRO A 97 6.10 12.15 16.61
N VAL A 98 5.78 10.85 16.66
CA VAL A 98 6.10 9.86 15.63
C VAL A 98 5.46 10.20 14.29
N VAL A 99 4.14 10.45 14.26
CA VAL A 99 3.41 10.74 13.02
C VAL A 99 3.86 12.06 12.42
N SER A 100 4.12 13.07 13.26
CA SER A 100 4.61 14.37 12.81
C SER A 100 6.02 14.28 12.19
N GLU A 101 6.93 13.51 12.81
CA GLU A 101 8.28 13.33 12.28
C GLU A 101 8.31 12.56 10.96
N VAL A 102 7.50 11.50 10.86
CA VAL A 102 7.33 10.75 9.63
C VAL A 102 6.77 11.65 8.51
N ARG A 103 5.70 12.39 8.80
CA ARG A 103 5.05 13.27 7.81
C ARG A 103 6.00 14.34 7.29
N THR A 104 6.69 15.04 8.18
CA THR A 104 7.65 16.09 7.79
C THR A 104 8.80 15.51 6.98
N SER A 105 9.30 14.33 7.37
CA SER A 105 10.39 13.65 6.66
C SER A 105 9.97 13.23 5.26
N ILE A 106 8.78 12.61 5.10
CA ILE A 106 8.25 12.22 3.78
C ILE A 106 8.01 13.44 2.89
N VAL A 107 7.44 14.53 3.41
CA VAL A 107 7.21 15.76 2.64
C VAL A 107 8.52 16.36 2.13
N ILE A 108 9.55 16.44 2.96
CA ILE A 108 10.87 16.96 2.54
C ILE A 108 11.46 16.07 1.44
N SER A 109 11.41 14.75 1.63
CA SER A 109 11.88 13.78 0.62
C SER A 109 11.09 13.86 -0.68
N ALA A 110 9.78 14.08 -0.62
CA ALA A 110 8.91 14.24 -1.78
C ALA A 110 9.19 15.53 -2.56
N ILE A 111 9.48 16.64 -1.87
CA ILE A 111 9.92 17.89 -2.51
C ILE A 111 11.24 17.68 -3.24
N VAL A 112 12.20 16.97 -2.62
CA VAL A 112 13.47 16.63 -3.28
C VAL A 112 13.22 15.77 -4.52
N GLN A 113 12.38 14.73 -4.43
CA GLN A 113 12.00 13.91 -5.58
C GLN A 113 11.34 14.73 -6.69
N GLN A 114 10.42 15.63 -6.33
CA GLN A 114 9.77 16.52 -7.28
C GLN A 114 10.78 17.40 -8.00
N LEU A 115 11.74 17.99 -7.27
CA LEU A 115 12.81 18.79 -7.86
C LEU A 115 13.70 17.97 -8.79
N LEU A 116 14.05 16.73 -8.41
CA LEU A 116 14.82 15.81 -9.25
C LEU A 116 14.08 15.45 -10.55
N GLY A 117 12.75 15.27 -10.48
CA GLY A 117 11.90 15.07 -11.64
C GLY A 117 11.84 16.30 -12.55
N LEU A 118 11.61 17.49 -11.99
CA LEU A 118 11.47 18.74 -12.75
C LEU A 118 12.78 19.23 -13.38
N THR A 119 13.91 19.08 -12.68
CA THR A 119 15.25 19.43 -13.20
C THR A 119 15.73 18.48 -14.30
N GLY A 120 15.09 17.32 -14.41
CA GLY A 120 15.44 16.28 -15.37
C GLY A 120 16.66 15.45 -15.02
N LEU A 121 17.14 15.56 -13.76
CA LEU A 121 18.26 14.77 -13.26
C LEU A 121 17.97 13.27 -13.33
N MET A 122 16.71 12.87 -13.15
CA MET A 122 16.26 11.47 -13.29
C MET A 122 16.55 10.86 -14.66
N SER A 123 16.52 11.64 -15.73
CA SER A 123 16.90 11.14 -17.06
C SER A 123 18.40 10.91 -17.22
N MET A 124 19.23 11.57 -16.42
CA MET A 124 20.67 11.27 -16.39
C MET A 124 20.97 9.95 -15.68
N LEU A 125 20.09 9.52 -14.76
CA LEU A 125 20.21 8.24 -14.07
C LEU A 125 19.68 7.07 -14.92
N LEU A 126 18.82 7.34 -15.92
CA LEU A 126 18.20 6.33 -16.78
C LEU A 126 19.20 5.32 -17.41
N PRO A 127 20.41 5.72 -17.88
CA PRO A 127 21.38 4.78 -18.41
C PRO A 127 21.99 3.83 -17.37
N TRP A 128 21.95 4.19 -16.09
CA TRP A 128 22.51 3.36 -15.00
C TRP A 128 21.49 2.37 -14.44
N ILE A 129 20.20 2.65 -14.61
CA ILE A 129 19.10 1.79 -14.15
C ILE A 129 18.89 0.68 -15.19
N THR A 130 19.67 -0.39 -15.07
CA THR A 130 19.54 -1.59 -15.91
C THR A 130 18.70 -2.66 -15.21
N PRO A 131 18.07 -3.60 -15.95
CA PRO A 131 17.35 -4.72 -15.36
C PRO A 131 18.18 -5.53 -14.35
N LEU A 132 19.50 -5.54 -14.52
CA LEU A 132 20.46 -6.17 -13.61
C LEU A 132 20.49 -5.53 -12.22
N VAL A 133 20.18 -4.22 -12.13
CA VAL A 133 20.08 -3.48 -10.87
C VAL A 133 18.65 -3.53 -10.33
N ILE A 134 17.65 -3.35 -11.21
CA ILE A 134 16.22 -3.33 -10.80
C ILE A 134 15.82 -4.64 -10.11
N ALA A 135 16.11 -5.80 -10.72
CA ALA A 135 15.65 -7.09 -10.21
C ALA A 135 16.10 -7.36 -8.76
N PRO A 136 17.40 -7.24 -8.40
CA PRO A 136 17.82 -7.43 -7.01
C PRO A 136 17.31 -6.34 -6.07
N THR A 137 17.15 -5.09 -6.53
CA THR A 137 16.60 -4.02 -5.68
C THR A 137 15.14 -4.29 -5.30
N VAL A 138 14.30 -4.63 -6.28
CA VAL A 138 12.89 -4.97 -6.04
C VAL A 138 12.76 -6.23 -5.18
N ALA A 139 13.59 -7.24 -5.43
CA ALA A 139 13.64 -8.45 -4.59
C ALA A 139 14.01 -8.12 -3.14
N LEU A 140 14.97 -7.21 -2.92
CA LEU A 140 15.39 -6.79 -1.58
C LEU A 140 14.31 -5.97 -0.86
N ILE A 141 13.59 -5.10 -1.57
CA ILE A 141 12.42 -4.39 -1.02
C ILE A 141 11.39 -5.40 -0.54
N GLY A 142 11.07 -6.41 -1.35
CA GLY A 142 10.16 -7.49 -0.94
C GLY A 142 10.67 -8.30 0.25
N PHE A 143 11.96 -8.68 0.25
CA PHE A 143 12.57 -9.46 1.33
C PHE A 143 12.65 -8.68 2.65
N SER A 144 12.80 -7.36 2.61
CA SER A 144 12.83 -6.52 3.80
C SER A 144 11.54 -6.54 4.63
N LEU A 145 10.43 -6.94 4.02
CA LEU A 145 9.13 -7.04 4.67
C LEU A 145 8.91 -8.38 5.37
N TYR A 146 9.79 -9.37 5.18
CA TYR A 146 9.58 -10.72 5.69
C TYR A 146 9.40 -10.73 7.21
N GLU A 147 10.16 -9.93 7.94
CA GLU A 147 10.11 -9.90 9.41
C GLU A 147 8.75 -9.41 9.90
N MET A 148 8.24 -8.34 9.29
CA MET A 148 6.91 -7.80 9.61
C MET A 148 5.81 -8.81 9.28
N VAL A 149 5.89 -9.44 8.11
CA VAL A 149 4.93 -10.48 7.69
C VAL A 149 5.01 -11.69 8.62
N ALA A 150 6.20 -12.11 9.04
CA ALA A 150 6.40 -13.24 9.94
C ALA A 150 5.81 -12.98 11.33
N ILE A 151 6.02 -11.79 11.90
CA ILE A 151 5.41 -11.40 13.19
C ILE A 151 3.88 -11.40 13.08
N MET A 152 3.32 -10.87 11.98
CA MET A 152 1.87 -10.89 11.77
C MET A 152 1.32 -12.31 11.57
N ALA A 153 2.02 -13.15 10.81
CA ALA A 153 1.65 -14.54 10.57
C ALA A 153 1.77 -15.41 11.84
N ALA A 154 2.71 -15.09 12.74
CA ALA A 154 2.90 -15.80 13.99
C ALA A 154 1.70 -15.71 14.95
N THR A 155 0.84 -14.68 14.80
CA THR A 155 -0.38 -14.55 15.62
C THR A 155 -1.30 -15.78 15.48
N HIS A 156 -1.44 -16.32 14.28
CA HIS A 156 -2.22 -17.52 13.97
C HIS A 156 -1.63 -18.24 12.76
N TRP A 157 -0.53 -18.96 13.01
CA TRP A 157 0.23 -19.64 11.95
C TRP A 157 -0.60 -20.60 11.07
N PRO A 158 -1.63 -21.33 11.55
CA PRO A 158 -2.39 -22.24 10.67
C PRO A 158 -3.22 -21.48 9.63
N ILE A 159 -3.85 -20.36 10.04
CA ILE A 159 -4.65 -19.53 9.14
C ILE A 159 -3.74 -18.86 8.11
N ALA A 160 -2.60 -18.34 8.55
CA ALA A 160 -1.61 -17.73 7.65
C ALA A 160 -1.07 -18.74 6.62
N LEU A 161 -0.68 -19.94 7.07
CA LEU A 161 -0.18 -21.00 6.18
C LEU A 161 -1.27 -21.47 5.20
N SER A 162 -2.52 -21.62 5.67
CA SER A 162 -3.64 -22.00 4.82
C SER A 162 -3.93 -20.96 3.75
N THR A 163 -3.86 -19.66 4.09
CA THR A 163 -4.02 -18.55 3.14
C THR A 163 -2.91 -18.54 2.10
N ALA A 164 -1.66 -18.74 2.51
CA ALA A 164 -0.51 -18.81 1.61
C ALA A 164 -0.59 -20.01 0.66
N CYS A 165 -0.90 -21.20 1.19
CA CYS A 165 -1.03 -22.43 0.41
C CYS A 165 -2.19 -22.32 -0.59
N LEU A 166 -3.36 -21.84 -0.15
CA LEU A 166 -4.50 -21.66 -1.04
C LEU A 166 -4.19 -20.62 -2.13
N SER A 167 -3.48 -19.54 -1.80
CA SER A 167 -3.03 -18.54 -2.78
C SER A 167 -2.14 -19.17 -3.85
N VAL A 168 -1.13 -19.95 -3.46
CA VAL A 168 -0.24 -20.64 -4.40
C VAL A 168 -1.02 -21.63 -5.27
N ILE A 169 -1.91 -22.43 -4.68
CA ILE A 169 -2.74 -23.39 -5.42
C ILE A 169 -3.64 -22.67 -6.44
N LEU A 170 -4.35 -21.62 -6.02
CA LEU A 170 -5.25 -20.88 -6.91
C LEU A 170 -4.50 -20.18 -8.04
N ILE A 171 -3.33 -19.59 -7.76
CA ILE A 171 -2.52 -18.91 -8.76
C ILE A 171 -1.97 -19.89 -9.80
N LEU A 172 -1.54 -21.08 -9.37
CA LEU A 172 -0.88 -22.07 -10.25
C LEU A 172 -1.85 -22.98 -11.00
N TYR A 173 -2.97 -23.40 -10.38
CA TYR A 173 -3.83 -24.46 -10.93
C TYR A 173 -5.12 -23.98 -11.59
N ILE A 174 -5.69 -22.85 -11.18
CA ILE A 174 -6.96 -22.37 -11.73
C ILE A 174 -6.66 -21.36 -12.83
N GLY A 175 -6.39 -21.86 -14.04
CA GLY A 175 -6.20 -21.05 -15.25
C GLY A 175 -7.52 -20.41 -15.72
N GLU A 176 -8.60 -21.19 -15.72
CA GLU A 176 -9.94 -20.79 -16.17
C GLU A 176 -10.98 -21.29 -15.16
N LEU A 177 -11.75 -20.40 -14.54
CA LEU A 177 -12.84 -20.79 -13.66
C LEU A 177 -14.14 -20.73 -14.47
N SER A 178 -14.67 -21.90 -14.84
CA SER A 178 -15.97 -22.05 -15.47
C SER A 178 -17.06 -21.98 -14.41
N ILE A 179 -17.56 -20.77 -14.16
CA ILE A 179 -18.65 -20.58 -13.20
C ILE A 179 -19.95 -20.99 -13.91
N PRO A 180 -20.72 -21.98 -13.39
CA PRO A 180 -22.04 -22.28 -13.92
C PRO A 180 -22.96 -21.11 -13.60
N CYS A 181 -23.33 -20.33 -14.60
CA CYS A 181 -24.23 -19.20 -14.45
C CYS A 181 -25.64 -19.66 -14.82
N TRP A 182 -26.61 -19.45 -13.94
CA TRP A 182 -28.01 -19.74 -14.25
C TRP A 182 -28.56 -18.63 -15.16
N SER A 183 -28.64 -18.90 -16.47
CA SER A 183 -29.24 -17.99 -17.43
C SER A 183 -30.77 -18.13 -17.36
N ASN A 184 -31.47 -17.05 -17.05
CA ASN A 184 -32.95 -17.03 -16.95
C ASN A 184 -33.66 -17.21 -18.31
N GLN A 185 -32.92 -17.33 -19.41
CA GLN A 185 -33.48 -17.35 -20.76
C GLN A 185 -33.62 -18.76 -21.36
N ASN A 186 -32.87 -19.74 -20.85
CA ASN A 186 -33.01 -21.15 -21.19
C ASN A 186 -32.76 -21.96 -19.93
N SER A 187 -33.62 -22.93 -19.63
CA SER A 187 -33.53 -23.82 -18.46
C SER A 187 -32.34 -24.82 -18.51
N SER A 188 -31.22 -24.43 -19.10
CA SER A 188 -29.98 -25.19 -19.21
C SER A 188 -28.85 -24.43 -18.50
N MET A 189 -28.04 -25.17 -17.74
CA MET A 189 -26.82 -24.64 -17.12
C MET A 189 -25.82 -24.29 -18.22
N GLU A 190 -25.71 -23.01 -18.57
CA GLU A 190 -24.65 -22.53 -19.45
C GLU A 190 -23.40 -22.26 -18.60
N HIS A 191 -22.30 -22.94 -18.94
CA HIS A 191 -21.01 -22.66 -18.35
C HIS A 191 -20.41 -21.44 -19.04
N ILE A 192 -20.30 -20.34 -18.30
CA ILE A 192 -19.57 -19.17 -18.78
C ILE A 192 -18.12 -19.33 -18.30
N ASN A 193 -17.19 -19.51 -19.24
CA ASN A 193 -15.77 -19.47 -18.93
C ASN A 193 -15.38 -18.02 -18.65
N ILE A 194 -15.18 -17.69 -17.37
CA ILE A 194 -14.65 -16.38 -16.99
C ILE A 194 -13.15 -16.56 -16.82
N ASN A 195 -12.39 -15.82 -17.62
CA ASN A 195 -10.94 -15.84 -17.52
C ASN A 195 -10.51 -14.92 -16.37
N LEU A 196 -10.32 -15.48 -15.17
CA LEU A 196 -9.90 -14.71 -14.00
C LEU A 196 -8.44 -14.32 -14.14
N THR A 197 -8.14 -13.03 -14.15
CA THR A 197 -6.77 -12.52 -14.08
C THR A 197 -6.08 -13.05 -12.80
N PRO A 198 -4.78 -13.40 -12.81
CA PRO A 198 -4.06 -13.90 -11.63
C PRO A 198 -4.27 -13.11 -10.34
N HIS A 199 -4.44 -11.79 -10.45
CA HIS A 199 -4.62 -10.90 -9.31
C HIS A 199 -6.04 -11.00 -8.71
N PHE A 200 -7.06 -11.22 -9.55
CA PHE A 200 -8.42 -11.49 -9.10
C PHE A 200 -8.48 -12.77 -8.26
N ARG A 201 -7.65 -13.79 -8.59
CA ARG A 201 -7.57 -15.05 -7.83
C ARG A 201 -7.12 -14.83 -6.38
N VAL A 202 -6.16 -13.95 -6.13
CA VAL A 202 -5.70 -13.61 -4.76
C VAL A 202 -6.84 -12.97 -3.95
N PHE A 203 -7.61 -12.08 -4.57
CA PHE A 203 -8.76 -11.46 -3.90
C PHE A 203 -9.82 -12.50 -3.49
N VAL A 204 -10.12 -13.47 -4.36
CA VAL A 204 -11.04 -14.57 -4.02
C VAL A 204 -10.52 -15.37 -2.82
N VAL A 205 -9.23 -15.68 -2.75
CA VAL A 205 -8.63 -16.36 -1.59
C VAL A 205 -8.83 -15.57 -0.31
N LEU A 206 -8.65 -14.26 -0.34
CA LEU A 206 -8.86 -13.40 0.82
C LEU A 206 -10.31 -13.39 1.28
N LEU A 207 -11.28 -13.33 0.36
CA LEU A 207 -12.70 -13.41 0.69
C LEU A 207 -13.06 -14.76 1.31
N LEU A 208 -12.54 -15.85 0.75
CA LEU A 208 -12.75 -17.20 1.28
C LEU A 208 -12.16 -17.34 2.69
N MET A 209 -10.94 -16.84 2.90
CA MET A 209 -10.27 -16.90 4.20
C MET A 209 -10.92 -15.97 5.23
N TRP A 210 -11.37 -14.78 4.83
CA TRP A 210 -12.15 -13.90 5.69
C TRP A 210 -13.48 -14.56 6.10
N GLY A 211 -14.17 -15.20 5.15
CA GLY A 211 -15.39 -15.96 5.43
C GLY A 211 -15.14 -17.13 6.38
N LEU A 212 -14.05 -17.88 6.18
CA LEU A 212 -13.60 -18.93 7.09
C LEU A 212 -13.36 -18.36 8.50
N CYS A 213 -12.61 -17.27 8.63
CA CYS A 213 -12.38 -16.60 9.91
C CYS A 213 -13.69 -16.13 10.58
N SER A 214 -14.66 -15.64 9.81
CA SER A 214 -15.99 -15.25 10.32
C SER A 214 -16.75 -16.47 10.87
N VAL A 215 -16.72 -17.61 10.16
CA VAL A 215 -17.33 -18.86 10.65
C VAL A 215 -16.64 -19.35 11.92
N LEU A 216 -15.31 -19.44 11.96
CA LEU A 216 -14.61 -19.88 13.18
C LEU A 216 -14.82 -18.90 14.35
N THR A 217 -14.99 -17.61 14.08
CA THR A 217 -15.36 -16.59 15.08
C THR A 217 -16.73 -16.91 15.69
N SER A 218 -17.72 -17.26 14.87
CA SER A 218 -19.07 -17.60 15.34
C SER A 218 -19.13 -18.88 16.18
N VAL A 219 -18.24 -19.84 15.90
CA VAL A 219 -18.13 -21.11 16.65
C VAL A 219 -17.32 -20.94 17.94
N GLY A 220 -16.70 -19.78 18.17
CA GLY A 220 -15.92 -19.49 19.38
C GLY A 220 -14.57 -20.23 19.44
N VAL A 221 -14.04 -20.68 18.30
CA VAL A 221 -12.77 -21.41 18.22
C VAL A 221 -11.56 -20.47 18.31
N LEU A 222 -11.74 -19.20 17.95
CA LEU A 222 -10.69 -18.17 18.06
C LEU A 222 -10.69 -17.58 19.48
N GLU A 223 -9.50 -17.55 20.10
CA GLU A 223 -9.27 -16.93 21.41
C GLU A 223 -9.67 -15.43 21.42
N ASP A 224 -10.19 -14.96 22.56
CA ASP A 224 -10.82 -13.63 22.75
C ASP A 224 -9.91 -12.42 22.48
N LEU A 225 -8.60 -12.62 22.26
CA LEU A 225 -7.61 -11.54 22.16
C LEU A 225 -6.91 -11.44 20.79
N THR A 226 -7.30 -12.22 19.79
CA THR A 226 -6.53 -12.26 18.53
C THR A 226 -7.09 -11.41 17.39
N MET A 227 -6.18 -10.81 16.62
CA MET A 227 -6.44 -9.96 15.44
C MET A 227 -7.13 -10.68 14.26
N THR A 228 -7.45 -11.96 14.43
CA THR A 228 -8.12 -12.83 13.44
C THR A 228 -9.63 -12.85 13.58
N ARG A 229 -10.19 -12.26 14.65
CA ARG A 229 -11.63 -12.20 14.88
C ARG A 229 -12.29 -11.18 13.94
N ALA A 230 -13.31 -11.61 13.19
CA ALA A 230 -14.03 -10.75 12.25
C ALA A 230 -14.81 -9.62 12.96
N ASP A 231 -15.30 -9.88 14.17
CA ASP A 231 -16.18 -8.96 14.92
C ASP A 231 -15.50 -7.66 15.36
N ASN A 232 -14.18 -7.64 15.48
CA ASN A 232 -13.43 -6.45 15.89
C ASN A 232 -13.64 -5.28 14.92
N THR A 233 -14.04 -5.55 13.67
CA THR A 233 -14.29 -4.51 12.66
C THR A 233 -15.71 -3.94 12.69
N THR A 234 -16.65 -4.64 13.33
CA THR A 234 -18.08 -4.28 13.29
C THR A 234 -18.40 -3.07 14.15
N THR A 235 -17.69 -2.88 15.26
CA THR A 235 -17.83 -1.73 16.15
C THR A 235 -17.42 -0.43 15.45
N PHE A 236 -16.27 -0.44 14.76
CA PHE A 236 -15.78 0.72 14.01
C PHE A 236 -16.68 1.08 12.82
N LEU A 237 -17.32 0.08 12.20
CA LEU A 237 -18.24 0.32 11.07
C LEU A 237 -19.47 1.13 11.50
N HIS A 238 -19.94 0.95 12.74
CA HIS A 238 -21.07 1.71 13.29
C HIS A 238 -20.69 3.11 13.76
N GLU A 239 -19.45 3.31 14.21
CA GLU A 239 -18.94 4.60 14.67
C GLU A 239 -18.43 5.50 13.53
N ALA A 240 -18.15 4.92 12.36
CA ALA A 240 -17.60 5.64 11.22
C ALA A 240 -18.63 6.61 10.60
N PRO A 241 -18.28 7.90 10.41
CA PRO A 241 -19.13 8.84 9.70
C PRO A 241 -19.20 8.51 8.20
N TRP A 242 -20.39 8.60 7.61
CA TRP A 242 -20.65 8.34 6.19
C TRP A 242 -19.82 9.22 5.24
N PHE A 243 -19.59 10.47 5.63
CA PHE A 243 -18.76 11.40 4.88
C PHE A 243 -17.71 12.01 5.81
N THR A 244 -16.44 11.70 5.54
CA THR A 244 -15.32 12.36 6.21
C THR A 244 -14.58 13.22 5.20
N ILE A 245 -14.52 14.52 5.43
CA ILE A 245 -13.60 15.38 4.69
C ILE A 245 -12.20 15.13 5.26
N PRO A 246 -11.21 14.76 4.42
CA PRO A 246 -9.85 14.58 4.88
C PRO A 246 -9.38 15.87 5.54
N LYS A 247 -9.11 15.83 6.85
CA LYS A 247 -8.41 16.95 7.49
C LYS A 247 -6.96 16.83 7.10
N LEU A 248 -6.45 17.85 6.41
CA LEU A 248 -5.02 17.99 6.20
C LEU A 248 -4.39 18.27 7.56
N ALA A 249 -4.02 17.21 8.28
CA ALA A 249 -3.43 17.33 9.60
C ALA A 249 -2.09 18.06 9.46
N LEU A 250 -2.09 19.35 9.75
CA LEU A 250 -0.94 20.24 9.58
C LEU A 250 0.02 20.12 10.78
N CYS A 251 0.26 18.91 11.26
CA CYS A 251 1.24 18.67 12.31
C CYS A 251 2.63 18.56 11.70
N TRP A 252 3.43 19.59 11.93
CA TRP A 252 4.83 19.67 11.55
C TRP A 252 5.67 19.56 12.81
N SER A 253 6.67 18.68 12.79
CA SER A 253 7.74 18.64 13.79
C SER A 253 9.03 19.19 13.18
N SER A 254 10.01 19.51 14.03
CA SER A 254 11.37 19.75 13.57
C SER A 254 11.90 18.47 12.91
N PRO A 255 12.35 18.49 11.65
CA PRO A 255 12.77 17.28 10.96
C PRO A 255 14.10 16.77 11.53
N SER A 256 14.13 15.50 11.91
CA SER A 256 15.38 14.81 12.23
C SER A 256 16.16 14.55 10.94
N ALA A 257 17.46 14.87 10.92
CA ALA A 257 18.31 14.60 9.77
C ALA A 257 18.33 13.10 9.39
N ALA A 258 18.26 12.21 10.39
CA ALA A 258 18.19 10.77 10.17
C ALA A 258 16.86 10.34 9.56
N GLY A 259 15.74 10.92 10.03
CA GLY A 259 14.40 10.66 9.49
C GLY A 259 14.27 11.10 8.04
N VAL A 260 14.73 12.30 7.72
CA VAL A 260 14.75 12.82 6.34
C VAL A 260 15.64 11.97 5.44
N ALA A 261 16.85 11.60 5.90
CA ALA A 261 17.75 10.75 5.11
C ALA A 261 17.14 9.37 4.83
N ALA A 262 16.53 8.74 5.83
CA ALA A 262 15.87 7.44 5.68
C ALA A 262 14.69 7.51 4.69
N MET A 263 13.83 8.52 4.82
CA MET A 263 12.71 8.72 3.90
C MET A 263 13.16 9.11 2.50
N LEU A 264 14.26 9.86 2.36
CA LEU A 264 14.82 10.21 1.07
C LEU A 264 15.32 8.97 0.33
N ILE A 265 16.01 8.07 1.03
CA ILE A 265 16.43 6.78 0.44
C ILE A 265 15.20 5.96 0.02
N ALA A 266 14.15 5.93 0.85
CA ALA A 266 12.89 5.24 0.54
C ALA A 266 12.26 5.75 -0.75
N VAL A 267 12.16 7.07 -0.87
CA VAL A 267 11.59 7.75 -2.03
C VAL A 267 12.47 7.59 -3.27
N LEU A 268 13.79 7.58 -3.12
CA LEU A 268 14.68 7.27 -4.25
C LEU A 268 14.54 5.80 -4.69
N ALA A 269 14.41 4.87 -3.75
CA ALA A 269 14.16 3.46 -4.08
C ALA A 269 12.82 3.29 -4.82
N SER A 270 11.77 4.02 -4.42
CA SER A 270 10.51 3.99 -5.15
C SER A 270 10.56 4.65 -6.52
N THR A 271 11.44 5.64 -6.73
CA THR A 271 11.68 6.15 -8.10
C THR A 271 12.21 5.07 -9.04
N ILE A 272 13.09 4.18 -8.55
CA ILE A 272 13.62 3.02 -9.30
C ILE A 272 12.49 2.06 -9.70
N GLU A 273 11.57 1.78 -8.78
CA GLU A 273 10.36 1.01 -9.04
C GLU A 273 9.46 1.71 -10.07
N GLY A 274 9.28 3.03 -9.94
CA GLY A 274 8.50 3.85 -10.86
C GLY A 274 9.02 3.82 -12.31
N PHE A 275 10.34 3.82 -12.52
CA PHE A 275 10.91 3.63 -13.87
C PHE A 275 10.45 2.31 -14.49
N THR A 276 10.59 1.22 -13.74
CA THR A 276 10.23 -0.13 -14.18
C THR A 276 8.77 -0.18 -14.63
N ASN A 277 7.88 0.46 -13.85
CA ASN A 277 6.46 0.53 -14.17
C ASN A 277 6.18 1.30 -15.48
N TYR A 278 6.94 2.34 -15.82
CA TYR A 278 6.78 3.03 -17.10
C TYR A 278 7.24 2.18 -18.30
N TYR A 279 8.35 1.45 -18.16
CA TYR A 279 8.84 0.54 -19.20
C TYR A 279 7.90 -0.65 -19.40
N ASP A 280 7.41 -1.24 -18.31
CA ASP A 280 6.45 -2.34 -18.35
C ASP A 280 5.10 -1.90 -18.92
N ALA A 281 4.61 -0.72 -18.54
CA ALA A 281 3.40 -0.14 -19.13
C ALA A 281 3.56 0.05 -20.65
N ALA A 282 4.69 0.59 -21.11
CA ALA A 282 4.95 0.76 -22.54
C ALA A 282 5.00 -0.60 -23.27
N ARG A 283 5.64 -1.61 -22.66
CA ARG A 283 5.74 -2.96 -23.20
C ARG A 283 4.37 -3.65 -23.29
N ILE A 284 3.56 -3.58 -22.24
CA ILE A 284 2.19 -4.15 -22.21
C ILE A 284 1.31 -3.48 -23.26
N LEU A 285 1.42 -2.16 -23.39
CA LEU A 285 0.68 -1.39 -24.39
C LEU A 285 1.26 -1.52 -25.80
N SER A 286 2.39 -2.23 -25.97
CA SER A 286 3.11 -2.37 -27.25
C SER A 286 3.42 -1.01 -27.91
N ILE A 287 3.69 0.02 -27.11
CA ILE A 287 4.08 1.35 -27.57
C ILE A 287 5.59 1.54 -27.42
N THR A 288 6.12 2.53 -28.15
CA THR A 288 7.51 2.94 -28.00
C THR A 288 7.81 3.34 -26.56
N TYR A 289 8.99 2.97 -26.06
CA TYR A 289 9.43 3.32 -24.72
C TYR A 289 9.39 4.84 -24.49
N PRO A 290 8.97 5.27 -23.28
CA PRO A 290 8.75 6.68 -23.00
C PRO A 290 10.09 7.43 -23.09
N PRO A 291 10.12 8.59 -23.77
CA PRO A 291 11.32 9.42 -23.82
C PRO A 291 11.63 10.02 -22.43
N ALA A 292 12.90 10.38 -22.22
CA ALA A 292 13.44 10.99 -21.01
C ALA A 292 12.53 12.09 -20.39
N HIS A 293 12.03 13.01 -21.23
CA HIS A 293 11.18 14.10 -20.75
C HIS A 293 9.83 13.63 -20.18
N THR A 294 9.25 12.55 -20.71
CA THR A 294 8.00 11.97 -20.21
C THR A 294 8.22 11.31 -18.85
N VAL A 295 9.36 10.64 -18.69
CA VAL A 295 9.76 9.99 -17.44
C VAL A 295 10.03 11.03 -16.35
N ASN A 296 10.77 12.10 -16.67
CA ASN A 296 11.02 13.22 -15.74
C ASN A 296 9.73 13.89 -15.28
N ARG A 297 8.79 14.14 -16.20
CA ARG A 297 7.47 14.70 -15.87
C ARG A 297 6.66 13.76 -15.00
N GLY A 298 6.66 12.46 -15.32
CA GLY A 298 6.01 11.43 -14.52
C GLY A 298 6.56 11.38 -13.09
N MET A 299 7.88 11.41 -12.93
CA MET A 299 8.56 11.44 -11.63
C MET A 299 8.28 12.72 -10.84
N GLY A 300 8.27 13.88 -11.51
CA GLY A 300 7.94 15.15 -10.87
C GLY A 300 6.51 15.17 -10.33
N VAL A 301 5.56 14.63 -11.09
CA VAL A 301 4.15 14.50 -10.67
C VAL A 301 3.98 13.43 -9.59
N GLU A 302 4.77 12.36 -9.63
CA GLU A 302 4.80 11.36 -8.55
C GLU A 302 5.26 11.97 -7.22
N GLY A 303 6.35 12.76 -7.22
CA GLY A 303 6.79 13.50 -6.04
C GLY A 303 5.74 14.48 -5.52
N LEU A 304 5.02 15.17 -6.42
CA LEU A 304 3.85 15.97 -6.03
C LEU A 304 2.76 15.14 -5.38
N GLY A 305 2.50 13.94 -5.90
CA GLY A 305 1.52 13.02 -5.34
C GLY A 305 1.89 12.55 -3.95
N THR A 306 3.16 12.19 -3.73
CA THR A 306 3.69 11.82 -2.41
C THR A 306 3.66 12.98 -1.42
N MET A 307 3.87 14.23 -1.88
CA MET A 307 3.79 15.41 -1.02
C MET A 307 2.35 15.71 -0.57
N LEU A 308 1.37 15.45 -1.43
CA LEU A 308 -0.05 15.70 -1.16
C LEU A 308 -0.70 14.58 -0.33
N SER A 309 -0.21 13.35 -0.47
CA SER A 309 -0.73 12.15 0.20
C SER A 309 -0.26 12.03 1.65
#